data_AF-A0AAU3ULF8-F1
#
_entry.id   AF-A0AAU3ULF8-F1
#
_cell.length_a   1.000
_cell.length_b   1.000
_cell.length_c   1.000
_cell.angle_alpha   90.00
_cell.angle_beta   90.00
_cell.angle_gamma   90.00
#
_symmetry.space_group_name_H-M   'P 1'
#
loop_
_entity.id
_entity.type
_entity.pdbx_description
1 polymer ?
#
loop_
_entity_poly.entity_id
_entity_poly.type
_entity_poly.pdbx_seq_one_letter_code
_entity_poly.pdbx_strand_id
1 'polypeptide(L)'
;MTNPGGSAGLTPGSYGLTADGSIPGKATQTQAATTQSLQDGFSSNQFSGLGGGLIAMIVSFIGGALGAILGGFATIIDAISGTVDDHYVATLPTITNHSNSITTLQAQFNQVLLQGVAIVFTSNNTYTPSAGIHSIDVIIIGAGGGGGSGSYDALLTGSALSGGGGGGGGETHTSIPANLLPKDGSGNFKPITIVIGAGGAGAASDSGVGTGGGNSTFGPEVGGSGGAWLLGGGGNGGSWGKPGPLAIGGVGMIPGGNGGLGGYISTPPAAPGSSVSNYDLHGGGGGGGSGGASAGTGYAGGAGGISPGGAAGNPGAAGTAPASIIATGGGGGGGGVSGSAGGGAGAAPGGGGGGSACAVGGATFGGVGGVGICFVIERST
;
A
#
# COMPACT_ATOMS: atom_id res chain seq x y z
N MET A 1 13.91 -42.40 -33.01
CA MET A 1 13.59 -40.96 -33.09
C MET A 1 14.51 -40.35 -34.12
N THR A 2 13.94 -39.90 -35.23
CA THR A 2 14.60 -39.20 -36.32
C THR A 2 14.95 -37.77 -35.88
N ASN A 3 16.20 -37.39 -36.09
CA ASN A 3 16.74 -36.05 -35.87
C ASN A 3 16.18 -35.08 -36.92
N PRO A 4 15.58 -33.93 -36.56
CA PRO A 4 15.11 -32.94 -37.53
C PRO A 4 16.30 -32.05 -37.91
N GLY A 5 17.23 -32.61 -38.67
CA GLY A 5 18.33 -31.87 -39.28
C GLY A 5 18.56 -32.46 -40.66
N GLY A 6 17.93 -31.85 -41.68
CA GLY A 6 18.13 -32.22 -43.07
C GLY A 6 19.59 -32.10 -43.52
N SER A 7 19.87 -32.55 -44.74
CA SER A 7 21.19 -32.73 -45.37
C SER A 7 22.04 -31.46 -45.59
N ALA A 8 21.72 -30.34 -44.95
CA ALA A 8 22.57 -29.16 -44.88
C ALA A 8 22.98 -28.95 -43.42
N GLY A 9 24.20 -29.35 -43.07
CA GLY A 9 24.76 -29.20 -41.73
C GLY A 9 24.68 -27.76 -41.23
N LEU A 10 24.44 -27.59 -39.94
CA LEU A 10 24.42 -26.28 -39.28
C LEU A 10 25.80 -25.63 -39.40
N THR A 11 25.90 -24.53 -40.16
CA THR A 11 27.12 -23.72 -40.31
C THR A 11 27.41 -23.00 -38.97
N PRO A 12 28.59 -23.20 -38.35
CA PRO A 12 28.95 -22.47 -37.15
C PRO A 12 29.12 -20.98 -37.44
N GLY A 13 28.48 -20.10 -36.66
CA GLY A 13 28.68 -18.64 -36.76
C GLY A 13 27.50 -17.75 -36.41
N SER A 14 26.29 -18.28 -36.19
CA SER A 14 25.11 -17.42 -35.94
C SER A 14 24.71 -17.27 -34.46
N TYR A 15 25.34 -18.02 -33.54
CA TYR A 15 25.16 -17.86 -32.10
C TYR A 15 26.47 -18.20 -31.38
N GLY A 16 27.16 -17.18 -30.89
CA GLY A 16 28.42 -17.29 -30.16
C GLY A 16 29.27 -16.01 -30.29
N LEU A 17 30.11 -15.74 -29.28
CA LEU A 17 31.13 -14.68 -29.34
C LEU A 17 32.08 -14.97 -30.52
N THR A 18 32.50 -13.94 -31.25
CA THR A 18 33.55 -14.05 -32.27
C THR A 18 34.88 -14.42 -31.63
N ALA A 19 35.88 -14.84 -32.42
CA ALA A 19 37.18 -15.31 -31.92
C ALA A 19 37.97 -14.28 -31.10
N ASP A 20 37.57 -13.00 -31.16
CA ASP A 20 38.08 -11.88 -30.36
C ASP A 20 37.21 -11.56 -29.12
N GLY A 21 36.17 -12.36 -28.85
CA GLY A 21 35.26 -12.19 -27.72
C GLY A 21 34.17 -11.15 -27.92
N SER A 22 33.93 -10.65 -29.14
CA SER A 22 32.85 -9.67 -29.39
C SER A 22 31.52 -10.31 -29.83
N ILE A 23 30.40 -9.61 -29.64
CA ILE A 23 29.07 -10.08 -30.07
C ILE A 23 28.92 -9.76 -31.57
N PRO A 24 28.62 -10.74 -32.44
CA PRO A 24 28.44 -10.51 -33.86
C PRO A 24 27.36 -9.45 -34.14
N GLY A 25 27.70 -8.40 -34.91
CA GLY A 25 26.80 -7.29 -35.25
C GLY A 25 26.89 -6.05 -34.34
N LYS A 26 27.75 -6.06 -33.32
CA LYS A 26 27.95 -4.95 -32.37
C LYS A 26 29.36 -4.33 -32.40
N ALA A 27 30.18 -4.66 -33.41
CA ALA A 27 31.58 -4.25 -33.51
C ALA A 27 31.84 -2.72 -33.48
N THR A 28 30.81 -1.89 -33.71
CA THR A 28 30.89 -0.43 -33.67
C THR A 28 30.52 0.19 -32.32
N GLN A 29 30.03 -0.58 -31.34
CA GLN A 29 29.80 -0.09 -29.97
C GLN A 29 31.07 -0.27 -29.12
N THR A 30 32.12 0.46 -29.47
CA THR A 30 33.35 0.51 -28.68
C THR A 30 33.19 1.48 -27.51
N GLN A 31 33.97 1.29 -26.44
CA GLN A 31 34.00 2.19 -25.29
C GLN A 31 34.23 3.65 -25.70
N ALA A 32 35.06 3.88 -26.72
CA ALA A 32 35.31 5.20 -27.29
C ALA A 32 34.04 5.86 -27.87
N ALA A 33 33.16 5.09 -28.52
CA ALA A 33 31.91 5.61 -29.08
C ALA A 33 30.90 6.00 -27.98
N THR A 34 30.86 5.24 -26.89
CA THR A 34 29.99 5.54 -25.73
C THR A 34 30.48 6.76 -24.95
N THR A 35 31.80 6.90 -24.80
CA THR A 35 32.41 8.08 -24.15
C THR A 35 32.18 9.35 -24.97
N GLN A 36 32.30 9.27 -26.30
CA GLN A 36 32.01 10.41 -27.19
C GLN A 36 30.54 10.84 -27.09
N SER A 37 29.59 9.89 -27.11
CA SER A 37 28.15 10.19 -26.98
C SER A 37 27.77 10.82 -25.64
N LEU A 38 28.47 10.48 -24.55
CA LEU A 38 28.26 11.09 -23.24
C LEU A 38 28.86 12.50 -23.19
N GLN A 39 30.06 12.69 -23.72
CA GLN A 39 30.70 14.02 -23.80
C GLN A 39 29.86 14.99 -24.63
N ASP A 40 29.36 14.55 -25.78
CA ASP A 40 28.51 15.36 -26.67
C ASP A 40 27.21 15.81 -25.95
N GLY A 41 26.64 14.93 -25.10
CA GLY A 41 25.46 15.23 -24.28
C GLY A 41 25.71 16.19 -23.11
N PHE A 42 26.95 16.32 -22.65
CA PHE A 42 27.32 17.28 -21.58
C PHE A 42 27.77 18.65 -22.11
N SER A 43 28.29 18.72 -23.34
CA SER A 43 28.70 19.99 -23.96
C SER A 43 27.54 20.84 -24.51
N SER A 44 26.35 20.26 -24.71
CA SER A 44 25.16 21.02 -25.11
C SER A 44 24.48 21.68 -23.90
N ASN A 45 25.00 22.86 -23.53
CA ASN A 45 24.44 23.79 -22.54
C ASN A 45 22.90 23.95 -22.62
N GLN A 46 22.16 23.49 -21.60
CA GLN A 46 20.75 23.86 -21.40
C GLN A 46 20.31 24.06 -19.95
N PHE A 47 21.22 24.37 -19.01
CA PHE A 47 20.83 24.72 -17.64
C PHE A 47 21.45 26.04 -17.18
N SER A 48 21.13 27.11 -17.90
CA SER A 48 21.27 28.48 -17.40
C SER A 48 20.04 28.84 -16.55
N GLY A 49 20.14 28.65 -15.24
CA GLY A 49 19.20 29.22 -14.27
C GLY A 49 19.07 28.38 -13.00
N LEU A 50 19.30 29.02 -11.84
CA LEU A 50 19.01 28.71 -10.42
C LEU A 50 19.09 27.26 -9.87
N GLY A 51 19.03 26.19 -10.68
CA GLY A 51 19.30 24.80 -10.31
C GLY A 51 20.78 24.38 -10.37
N GLY A 52 21.65 25.22 -10.94
CA GLY A 52 23.09 24.95 -11.02
C GLY A 52 23.80 24.89 -9.66
N GLY A 53 23.29 25.60 -8.64
CA GLY A 53 23.86 25.59 -7.29
C GLY A 53 23.60 24.29 -6.53
N LEU A 54 22.43 23.67 -6.72
CA LEU A 54 22.07 22.41 -6.05
C LEU A 54 22.84 21.22 -6.65
N ILE A 55 23.00 21.22 -7.99
CA ILE A 55 23.80 20.20 -8.68
C ILE A 55 25.29 20.36 -8.33
N ALA A 56 25.80 21.59 -8.24
CA ALA A 56 27.19 21.83 -7.79
C ALA A 56 27.44 21.34 -6.35
N MET A 57 26.45 21.46 -5.45
CA MET A 57 26.56 20.95 -4.08
C MET A 57 26.56 19.41 -4.04
N ILE A 58 25.68 18.75 -4.80
CA ILE A 58 25.64 17.29 -4.94
C ILE A 58 26.94 16.76 -5.55
N VAL A 59 27.48 17.45 -6.57
CA VAL A 59 28.75 17.07 -7.20
C VAL A 59 29.95 17.34 -6.29
N SER A 60 29.96 18.38 -5.46
CA SER A 60 31.03 18.58 -4.46
C SER A 60 31.02 17.51 -3.35
N PHE A 61 29.84 16.98 -3.02
CA PHE A 61 29.66 15.88 -2.07
C PHE A 61 30.14 14.54 -2.67
N ILE A 62 29.95 14.35 -3.98
CA ILE A 62 30.43 13.18 -4.73
C ILE A 62 31.94 13.28 -5.05
N GLY A 63 32.47 14.49 -5.25
CA GLY A 63 33.89 14.73 -5.57
C GLY A 63 34.85 14.36 -4.43
N GLY A 64 34.42 14.45 -3.18
CA GLY A 64 35.20 14.00 -2.01
C GLY A 64 35.33 12.48 -1.90
N ALA A 65 34.39 11.72 -2.48
CA ALA A 65 34.37 10.25 -2.42
C ALA A 65 35.16 9.58 -3.56
N LEU A 66 35.36 10.26 -4.69
CA LEU A 66 36.10 9.71 -5.84
C LEU A 66 37.62 9.73 -5.66
N GLY A 67 38.16 10.56 -4.75
CA GLY A 67 39.59 10.56 -4.41
C GLY A 67 40.07 9.27 -3.71
N ALA A 68 39.17 8.55 -3.04
CA ALA A 68 39.46 7.27 -2.40
C ALA A 68 39.30 6.07 -3.37
N ILE A 69 38.52 6.22 -4.45
CA ILE A 69 38.21 5.15 -5.40
C ILE A 69 39.31 4.99 -6.47
N LEU A 70 40.03 6.06 -6.83
CA LEU A 70 41.13 5.96 -7.81
C LEU A 70 42.41 5.30 -7.25
N GLY A 71 42.62 5.30 -5.93
CA GLY A 71 43.76 4.64 -5.31
C GLY A 71 43.69 3.10 -5.34
N GLY A 72 42.49 2.53 -5.50
CA GLY A 72 42.27 1.08 -5.57
C GLY A 72 42.22 0.49 -6.98
N PHE A 73 42.27 1.31 -8.03
CA PHE A 73 42.11 0.82 -9.40
C PHE A 73 43.40 0.23 -9.99
N ALA A 74 44.58 0.62 -9.47
CA ALA A 74 45.86 0.08 -9.92
C ALA A 74 46.08 -1.37 -9.44
N THR A 75 45.57 -1.75 -8.26
CA THR A 75 45.64 -3.11 -7.72
C THR A 75 44.63 -4.06 -8.37
N ILE A 76 43.53 -3.54 -8.92
CA ILE A 76 42.51 -4.35 -9.61
C ILE A 76 42.99 -4.82 -10.98
N ILE A 77 43.76 -4.01 -11.72
CA ILE A 77 44.26 -4.43 -13.05
C ILE A 77 45.32 -5.53 -12.93
N ASP A 78 46.18 -5.48 -11.90
CA ASP A 78 47.17 -6.54 -11.65
C ASP A 78 46.50 -7.86 -11.19
N ALA A 79 45.36 -7.77 -10.50
CA ALA A 79 44.52 -8.91 -10.13
C ALA A 79 43.72 -9.49 -11.32
N ILE A 80 43.41 -8.67 -12.34
CA ILE A 80 42.66 -9.12 -13.54
C ILE A 80 43.56 -9.91 -14.51
N SER A 81 44.87 -9.67 -14.55
CA SER A 81 45.80 -10.46 -15.37
C SER A 81 46.23 -11.79 -14.76
N GLY A 82 45.92 -12.04 -13.47
CA GLY A 82 46.35 -13.21 -12.74
C GLY A 82 45.19 -14.13 -12.34
N THR A 83 44.69 -14.94 -13.29
CA THR A 83 43.85 -16.12 -13.04
C THR A 83 42.53 -15.84 -12.30
N VAL A 84 41.47 -15.50 -13.03
CA VAL A 84 40.12 -15.42 -12.45
C VAL A 84 39.62 -16.84 -12.15
N ASP A 85 39.63 -17.20 -10.87
CA ASP A 85 38.97 -18.37 -10.31
C ASP A 85 37.50 -18.02 -10.05
N ASP A 86 36.55 -18.73 -10.66
CA ASP A 86 35.09 -18.48 -10.56
C ASP A 86 34.58 -18.48 -9.10
N HIS A 87 35.35 -19.04 -8.17
CA HIS A 87 35.05 -19.03 -6.75
C HIS A 87 35.22 -17.65 -6.08
N TYR A 88 36.09 -16.78 -6.62
CA TYR A 88 36.35 -15.45 -6.07
C TYR A 88 35.23 -14.45 -6.40
N VAL A 89 34.60 -14.59 -7.57
CA VAL A 89 33.47 -13.73 -8.00
C VAL A 89 32.21 -14.04 -7.19
N ALA A 90 31.98 -15.31 -6.84
CA ALA A 90 30.85 -15.73 -6.02
C ALA A 90 30.96 -15.33 -4.53
N THR A 91 32.16 -14.96 -4.07
CA THR A 91 32.45 -14.63 -2.66
C THR A 91 32.72 -13.14 -2.42
N LEU A 92 32.60 -12.29 -3.45
CA LEU A 92 32.71 -10.83 -3.29
C LEU A 92 31.63 -10.33 -2.31
N PRO A 93 32.01 -9.84 -1.11
CA PRO A 93 31.07 -9.43 -0.06
C PRO A 93 30.17 -8.26 -0.48
N THR A 94 30.52 -7.57 -1.55
CA THR A 94 29.94 -6.28 -1.96
C THR A 94 28.58 -6.42 -2.65
N ILE A 95 28.32 -7.51 -3.37
CA ILE A 95 27.03 -7.69 -4.09
C ILE A 95 25.91 -8.08 -3.12
N THR A 96 26.18 -8.94 -2.14
CA THR A 96 25.22 -9.27 -1.06
C THR A 96 24.98 -8.08 -0.12
N ASN A 97 25.99 -7.23 0.09
CA ASN A 97 25.90 -6.06 0.97
C ASN A 97 25.05 -4.92 0.37
N HIS A 98 25.06 -4.70 -0.94
CA HIS A 98 24.24 -3.65 -1.55
C HIS A 98 22.73 -3.94 -1.48
N SER A 99 22.31 -5.18 -1.69
CA SER A 99 20.89 -5.58 -1.54
C SER A 99 20.41 -5.44 -0.09
N ASN A 100 21.27 -5.80 0.87
CA ASN A 100 20.99 -5.61 2.29
C ASN A 100 20.95 -4.11 2.65
N SER A 101 21.87 -3.30 2.13
CA SER A 101 21.91 -1.86 2.36
C SER A 101 20.69 -1.14 1.79
N ILE A 102 20.21 -1.50 0.59
CA ILE A 102 18.98 -0.94 0.02
C ILE A 102 17.74 -1.36 0.83
N THR A 103 17.67 -2.62 1.27
CA THR A 103 16.58 -3.11 2.11
C THR A 103 16.58 -2.42 3.48
N THR A 104 17.76 -2.22 4.08
CA THR A 104 17.95 -1.51 5.34
C THR A 104 17.64 -0.03 5.19
N LEU A 105 18.03 0.62 4.09
CA LEU A 105 17.68 2.02 3.82
C LEU A 105 16.18 2.20 3.53
N GLN A 106 15.54 1.26 2.82
CA GLN A 106 14.07 1.26 2.67
C GLN A 106 13.37 1.01 4.00
N ALA A 107 13.88 0.14 4.86
CA ALA A 107 13.34 -0.08 6.20
C ALA A 107 13.53 1.15 7.09
N GLN A 108 14.68 1.82 7.02
CA GLN A 108 14.95 3.07 7.75
C GLN A 108 14.12 4.25 7.21
N PHE A 109 13.89 4.32 5.90
CA PHE A 109 13.05 5.34 5.29
C PHE A 109 11.56 5.10 5.59
N ASN A 110 11.10 3.85 5.55
CA ASN A 110 9.74 3.46 5.98
C ASN A 110 9.54 3.63 7.49
N GLN A 111 10.62 3.66 8.27
CA GLN A 111 10.57 4.00 9.69
C GLN A 111 10.45 5.50 9.93
N VAL A 112 10.81 6.39 8.99
CA VAL A 112 10.57 7.83 9.13
C VAL A 112 9.18 8.14 8.56
N LEU A 113 8.15 8.06 9.40
CA LEU A 113 6.93 8.80 9.11
C LEU A 113 7.28 10.29 9.14
N LEU A 114 6.55 11.10 8.38
CA LEU A 114 6.58 12.55 8.53
C LEU A 114 6.24 12.98 9.97
N GLN A 115 5.63 12.07 10.75
CA GLN A 115 5.30 12.18 12.17
C GLN A 115 6.44 11.71 13.12
N GLY A 116 7.46 10.99 12.66
CA GLY A 116 8.59 10.50 13.47
C GLY A 116 9.04 9.07 13.15
N VAL A 117 10.00 8.53 13.92
CA VAL A 117 10.45 7.13 13.77
C VAL A 117 9.37 6.18 14.32
N ALA A 118 8.71 5.43 13.44
CA ALA A 118 7.53 4.65 13.76
C ALA A 118 7.79 3.13 13.74
N ILE A 119 7.32 2.46 14.78
CA ILE A 119 7.13 1.02 14.82
C ILE A 119 5.73 0.73 14.28
N VAL A 120 5.66 -0.04 13.19
CA VAL A 120 4.42 -0.32 12.47
C VAL A 120 3.94 -1.74 12.73
N PHE A 121 2.68 -1.89 13.14
CA PHE A 121 2.02 -3.17 13.39
C PHE A 121 0.90 -3.39 12.38
N THR A 122 1.09 -4.39 11.51
CA THR A 122 0.10 -4.83 10.51
C THR A 122 -0.57 -6.17 10.88
N SER A 123 -0.19 -6.75 12.02
CA SER A 123 -0.78 -7.96 12.60
C SER A 123 -0.76 -7.89 14.13
N ASN A 124 -1.53 -8.76 14.78
CA ASN A 124 -1.53 -8.87 16.24
C ASN A 124 -0.11 -9.10 16.75
N ASN A 125 0.29 -8.31 17.76
CA ASN A 125 1.63 -8.39 18.33
C ASN A 125 1.65 -7.74 19.72
N THR A 126 2.83 -7.69 20.32
CA THR A 126 3.09 -6.97 21.56
C THR A 126 4.10 -5.87 21.33
N TYR A 127 3.88 -4.72 21.96
CA TYR A 127 4.79 -3.59 21.97
C TYR A 127 5.39 -3.43 23.38
N THR A 128 6.71 -3.42 23.49
CA THR A 128 7.39 -3.09 24.74
C THR A 128 8.16 -1.79 24.53
N PRO A 129 7.82 -0.71 25.27
CA PRO A 129 8.53 0.54 25.14
C PRO A 129 10.02 0.43 25.49
N SER A 130 10.85 1.13 24.74
CA SER A 130 12.29 1.25 24.98
C SER A 130 12.58 1.98 26.29
N ALA A 131 13.69 1.65 26.93
CA ALA A 131 14.14 2.39 28.11
C ALA A 131 14.46 3.85 27.73
N GLY A 132 14.11 4.81 28.59
CA GLY A 132 14.45 6.22 28.43
C GLY A 132 13.51 7.06 27.54
N ILE A 133 12.38 6.50 27.09
CA ILE A 133 11.36 7.28 26.39
C ILE A 133 10.63 8.25 27.35
N HIS A 134 10.20 9.40 26.83
CA HIS A 134 9.40 10.40 27.55
C HIS A 134 7.92 10.31 27.22
N SER A 135 7.59 9.94 25.98
CA SER A 135 6.24 9.69 25.52
C SER A 135 6.23 8.76 24.31
N ILE A 136 5.04 8.25 23.99
CA ILE A 136 4.74 7.59 22.72
C ILE A 136 3.61 8.33 22.02
N ASP A 137 3.70 8.49 20.71
CA ASP A 137 2.55 8.86 19.88
C ASP A 137 2.00 7.58 19.25
N VAL A 138 0.73 7.28 19.53
CA VAL A 138 0.05 6.10 19.00
C VAL A 138 -0.99 6.56 17.99
N ILE A 139 -0.99 5.97 16.80
CA ILE A 139 -2.00 6.19 15.76
C ILE A 139 -2.58 4.81 15.40
N ILE A 140 -3.89 4.64 15.53
CA ILE A 140 -4.57 3.36 15.30
C ILE A 140 -5.67 3.56 14.28
N ILE A 141 -5.70 2.71 13.26
CA ILE A 141 -6.77 2.69 12.25
C ILE A 141 -7.42 1.31 12.27
N GLY A 142 -8.74 1.30 12.45
CA GLY A 142 -9.56 0.08 12.35
C GLY A 142 -9.64 -0.45 10.92
N ALA A 143 -10.13 -1.67 10.75
CA ALA A 143 -10.30 -2.25 9.42
C ALA A 143 -11.58 -1.74 8.73
N GLY A 144 -11.58 -1.71 7.40
CA GLY A 144 -12.77 -1.40 6.61
C GLY A 144 -13.70 -2.62 6.48
N GLY A 145 -15.00 -2.37 6.35
CA GLY A 145 -16.00 -3.39 6.01
C GLY A 145 -15.98 -3.73 4.51
N GLY A 146 -16.44 -4.94 4.17
CA GLY A 146 -16.60 -5.36 2.77
C GLY A 146 -17.89 -4.81 2.16
N GLY A 147 -17.95 -4.71 0.83
CA GLY A 147 -19.13 -4.27 0.09
C GLY A 147 -20.19 -5.36 -0.10
N GLY A 148 -21.44 -4.94 -0.28
CA GLY A 148 -22.56 -5.81 -0.59
C GLY A 148 -22.64 -6.16 -2.08
N SER A 149 -23.40 -7.21 -2.39
CA SER A 149 -23.75 -7.56 -3.76
C SER A 149 -25.05 -6.87 -4.20
N GLY A 150 -25.24 -6.71 -5.50
CA GLY A 150 -26.53 -6.44 -6.11
C GLY A 150 -27.34 -7.71 -6.33
N SER A 151 -28.63 -7.56 -6.66
CA SER A 151 -29.47 -8.67 -7.12
C SER A 151 -30.57 -8.25 -8.08
N TYR A 152 -31.06 -9.25 -8.83
CA TYR A 152 -32.17 -9.08 -9.74
C TYR A 152 -33.37 -9.89 -9.28
N ASP A 153 -34.50 -9.22 -9.07
CA ASP A 153 -35.75 -9.88 -8.72
C ASP A 153 -36.80 -9.72 -9.83
N ALA A 154 -37.08 -10.83 -10.53
CA ALA A 154 -38.05 -10.90 -11.61
C ALA A 154 -39.52 -10.83 -11.14
N LEU A 155 -39.80 -11.23 -9.89
CA LEU A 155 -41.16 -11.38 -9.36
C LEU A 155 -41.62 -10.15 -8.58
N LEU A 156 -40.69 -9.45 -7.91
CA LEU A 156 -41.02 -8.29 -7.06
C LEU A 156 -40.95 -6.94 -7.77
N THR A 157 -40.70 -6.88 -9.09
CA THR A 157 -40.91 -5.73 -10.05
C THR A 157 -40.01 -5.79 -11.30
N GLY A 158 -39.25 -6.86 -11.54
CA GLY A 158 -38.22 -6.85 -12.60
C GLY A 158 -37.10 -5.83 -12.30
N SER A 159 -36.89 -5.53 -11.01
CA SER A 159 -35.97 -4.49 -10.56
C SER A 159 -34.60 -5.06 -10.27
N ALA A 160 -33.54 -4.47 -10.83
CA ALA A 160 -32.20 -4.68 -10.32
C ALA A 160 -31.94 -3.76 -9.11
N LEU A 161 -31.37 -4.35 -8.07
CA LEU A 161 -30.94 -3.74 -6.82
C LEU A 161 -29.42 -3.77 -6.81
N SER A 162 -28.73 -2.66 -6.57
CA SER A 162 -27.27 -2.67 -6.47
C SER A 162 -26.80 -2.86 -5.03
N GLY A 163 -25.56 -3.31 -4.87
CA GLY A 163 -24.93 -3.47 -3.57
C GLY A 163 -24.47 -2.12 -2.98
N GLY A 164 -24.61 -1.97 -1.67
CA GLY A 164 -24.00 -0.88 -0.92
C GLY A 164 -22.50 -1.11 -0.70
N GLY A 165 -21.73 -0.04 -0.57
CA GLY A 165 -20.33 -0.13 -0.16
C GLY A 165 -20.19 -0.37 1.35
N GLY A 166 -19.04 -0.90 1.77
CA GLY A 166 -18.67 -1.04 3.18
C GLY A 166 -18.15 0.26 3.79
N GLY A 167 -18.30 0.43 5.10
CA GLY A 167 -17.74 1.56 5.83
C GLY A 167 -16.22 1.44 5.99
N GLY A 168 -15.50 2.56 5.98
CA GLY A 168 -14.08 2.59 6.30
C GLY A 168 -13.83 2.49 7.82
N GLY A 169 -12.62 2.11 8.22
CA GLY A 169 -12.21 2.04 9.63
C GLY A 169 -11.97 3.42 10.24
N GLY A 170 -12.26 3.58 11.53
CA GLY A 170 -12.00 4.82 12.28
C GLY A 170 -10.56 4.94 12.74
N GLU A 171 -10.13 6.17 12.96
CA GLU A 171 -8.78 6.52 13.39
C GLU A 171 -8.79 7.15 14.78
N THR A 172 -7.85 6.74 15.62
CA THR A 172 -7.59 7.35 16.93
C THR A 172 -6.10 7.56 17.11
N HIS A 173 -5.71 8.80 17.42
CA HIS A 173 -4.33 9.17 17.69
C HIS A 173 -4.19 9.91 19.01
N THR A 174 -3.16 9.61 19.78
CA THR A 174 -2.88 10.35 21.01
C THR A 174 -1.44 10.20 21.44
N SER A 175 -0.96 11.18 22.21
CA SER A 175 0.34 11.11 22.88
C SER A 175 0.15 10.61 24.30
N ILE A 176 0.85 9.54 24.66
CA ILE A 176 0.83 8.94 25.99
C ILE A 176 2.18 9.21 26.67
N PRO A 177 2.21 10.01 27.74
CA PRO A 177 3.39 10.18 28.56
C PRO A 177 3.90 8.84 29.13
N ALA A 178 5.22 8.64 29.13
CA ALA A 178 5.85 7.39 29.56
C ALA A 178 5.63 7.06 31.05
N ASN A 179 5.25 8.04 31.88
CA ASN A 179 4.87 7.82 33.27
C ASN A 179 3.49 7.17 33.43
N LEU A 180 2.63 7.21 32.40
CA LEU A 180 1.33 6.53 32.38
C LEU A 180 1.42 5.11 31.82
N LEU A 181 2.55 4.74 31.21
CA LEU A 181 2.76 3.39 30.69
C LEU A 181 3.02 2.39 31.82
N PRO A 182 2.51 1.16 31.69
CA PRO A 182 2.59 0.15 32.74
C PRO A 182 4.05 -0.24 32.99
N LYS A 183 4.42 -0.31 34.27
CA LYS A 183 5.75 -0.74 34.71
C LYS A 183 5.65 -1.91 35.68
N ASP A 184 6.68 -2.76 35.70
CA ASP A 184 6.86 -3.77 36.74
C ASP A 184 7.35 -3.11 38.05
N GLY A 185 7.45 -3.92 39.11
CA GLY A 185 7.95 -3.46 40.42
C GLY A 185 9.42 -3.00 40.41
N SER A 186 10.15 -3.25 39.32
CA SER A 186 11.54 -2.84 39.10
C SER A 186 11.65 -1.58 38.22
N GLY A 187 10.52 -1.02 37.77
CA GLY A 187 10.46 0.19 36.94
C GLY A 187 10.63 -0.05 35.44
N ASN A 188 10.72 -1.31 34.97
CA ASN A 188 10.77 -1.63 33.55
C ASN A 188 9.37 -1.61 32.94
N PHE A 189 9.25 -1.24 31.67
CA PHE A 189 7.97 -1.26 30.98
C PHE A 189 7.44 -2.68 30.80
N LYS A 190 6.14 -2.87 31.02
CA LYS A 190 5.45 -4.11 30.69
C LYS A 190 5.08 -4.12 29.20
N PRO A 191 5.07 -5.30 28.54
CA PRO A 191 4.57 -5.42 27.17
C PRO A 191 3.10 -5.01 27.08
N ILE A 192 2.73 -4.34 25.99
CA ILE A 192 1.39 -3.83 25.69
C ILE A 192 0.83 -4.62 24.51
N THR A 193 -0.42 -5.04 24.61
CA THR A 193 -1.09 -5.82 23.56
C THR A 193 -1.48 -4.92 22.40
N ILE A 194 -1.20 -5.36 21.16
CA ILE A 194 -1.66 -4.76 19.92
C ILE A 194 -2.54 -5.78 19.19
N VAL A 195 -3.77 -5.40 18.89
CA VAL A 195 -4.67 -6.18 18.04
C VAL A 195 -4.92 -5.38 16.77
N ILE A 196 -4.80 -6.04 15.62
CA ILE A 196 -5.06 -5.45 14.32
C ILE A 196 -6.32 -6.06 13.74
N GLY A 197 -7.28 -5.20 13.38
CA GLY A 197 -8.52 -5.61 12.76
C GLY A 197 -8.30 -6.24 11.38
N ALA A 198 -8.97 -7.37 11.13
CA ALA A 198 -9.04 -7.94 9.78
C ALA A 198 -10.03 -7.15 8.91
N GLY A 199 -9.72 -7.00 7.62
CA GLY A 199 -10.64 -6.41 6.65
C GLY A 199 -11.92 -7.25 6.50
N GLY A 200 -13.05 -6.59 6.33
CA GLY A 200 -14.32 -7.26 6.07
C GLY A 200 -14.35 -7.93 4.71
N ALA A 201 -14.88 -9.14 4.63
CA ALA A 201 -15.11 -9.83 3.37
C ALA A 201 -16.23 -9.14 2.59
N GLY A 202 -16.05 -9.00 1.27
CA GLY A 202 -17.14 -8.63 0.38
C GLY A 202 -18.17 -9.75 0.28
N ALA A 203 -19.39 -9.41 -0.14
CA ALA A 203 -20.41 -10.41 -0.46
C ALA A 203 -19.86 -11.40 -1.51
N ALA A 204 -20.15 -12.70 -1.36
CA ALA A 204 -19.65 -13.76 -2.24
C ALA A 204 -20.72 -14.35 -3.17
N SER A 205 -21.96 -13.90 -3.04
CA SER A 205 -23.10 -14.39 -3.81
C SER A 205 -24.09 -13.26 -4.05
N ASP A 206 -24.98 -13.49 -5.02
CA ASP A 206 -26.16 -12.65 -5.25
C ASP A 206 -26.95 -12.45 -3.95
N SER A 207 -27.48 -11.25 -3.76
CA SER A 207 -28.24 -10.86 -2.56
C SER A 207 -27.46 -10.99 -1.23
N GLY A 208 -26.14 -11.20 -1.29
CA GLY A 208 -25.25 -11.23 -0.14
C GLY A 208 -24.87 -9.85 0.38
N VAL A 209 -24.65 -9.76 1.68
CA VAL A 209 -24.12 -8.59 2.40
C VAL A 209 -22.60 -8.73 2.59
N GLY A 210 -21.89 -7.61 2.66
CA GLY A 210 -20.50 -7.60 3.11
C GLY A 210 -20.41 -7.79 4.62
N THR A 211 -19.27 -8.26 5.12
CA THR A 211 -19.01 -8.36 6.56
C THR A 211 -18.36 -7.08 7.09
N GLY A 212 -18.57 -6.78 8.38
CA GLY A 212 -17.83 -5.71 9.05
C GLY A 212 -16.33 -6.00 9.14
N GLY A 213 -15.53 -4.94 9.25
CA GLY A 213 -14.12 -5.00 9.57
C GLY A 213 -13.89 -5.16 11.08
N GLY A 214 -12.75 -5.74 11.45
CA GLY A 214 -12.32 -5.85 12.83
C GLY A 214 -11.85 -4.52 13.41
N ASN A 215 -11.99 -4.39 14.73
CA ASN A 215 -11.38 -3.31 15.50
C ASN A 215 -9.86 -3.50 15.59
N SER A 216 -9.12 -2.40 15.55
CA SER A 216 -7.70 -2.36 15.95
C SER A 216 -7.60 -1.72 17.33
N THR A 217 -6.80 -2.28 18.23
CA THR A 217 -6.69 -1.81 19.62
C THR A 217 -5.26 -1.77 20.14
N PHE A 218 -5.03 -0.83 21.06
CA PHE A 218 -3.80 -0.72 21.84
C PHE A 218 -4.14 -0.85 23.32
N GLY A 219 -3.40 -1.74 24.00
CA GLY A 219 -3.67 -2.11 25.39
C GLY A 219 -4.66 -3.28 25.53
N PRO A 220 -4.83 -3.81 26.75
CA PRO A 220 -4.06 -3.49 27.95
C PRO A 220 -2.63 -4.06 27.89
N GLU A 221 -1.89 -3.93 28.99
CA GLU A 221 -0.66 -4.69 29.17
C GLU A 221 -0.91 -6.20 29.10
N VAL A 222 0.06 -6.95 28.58
CA VAL A 222 -0.03 -8.41 28.44
C VAL A 222 -0.22 -9.04 29.83
N GLY A 223 -1.26 -9.88 29.95
CA GLY A 223 -1.65 -10.51 31.21
C GLY A 223 -2.48 -9.62 32.14
N GLY A 224 -2.81 -8.39 31.74
CA GLY A 224 -3.78 -7.54 32.41
C GLY A 224 -5.22 -7.98 32.12
N SER A 225 -6.14 -7.72 33.06
CA SER A 225 -7.59 -7.96 32.91
C SER A 225 -8.36 -6.72 32.43
N GLY A 226 -7.66 -5.62 32.13
CA GLY A 226 -8.26 -4.38 31.65
C GLY A 226 -8.78 -4.46 30.22
N GLY A 227 -9.65 -3.52 29.84
CA GLY A 227 -10.03 -3.32 28.44
C GLY A 227 -8.92 -2.64 27.64
N ALA A 228 -9.04 -2.67 26.31
CA ALA A 228 -8.21 -1.85 25.43
C ALA A 228 -8.30 -0.37 25.83
N TRP A 229 -7.16 0.34 25.79
CA TRP A 229 -7.11 1.75 26.15
C TRP A 229 -7.49 2.64 24.98
N LEU A 230 -7.09 2.25 23.77
CA LEU A 230 -7.38 2.96 22.53
C LEU A 230 -8.01 2.00 21.51
N LEU A 231 -8.89 2.56 20.70
CA LEU A 231 -9.67 1.85 19.70
C LEU A 231 -9.67 2.61 18.37
N GLY A 232 -9.25 1.95 17.29
CA GLY A 232 -9.65 2.27 15.93
C GLY A 232 -10.79 1.32 15.54
N GLY A 233 -12.02 1.85 15.47
CA GLY A 233 -13.21 1.04 15.21
C GLY A 233 -13.21 0.47 13.80
N GLY A 234 -13.66 -0.77 13.63
CA GLY A 234 -13.91 -1.37 12.32
C GLY A 234 -15.15 -0.79 11.66
N GLY A 235 -15.14 -0.68 10.33
CA GLY A 235 -16.30 -0.24 9.54
C GLY A 235 -17.32 -1.36 9.31
N ASN A 236 -18.60 -1.00 9.15
CA ASN A 236 -19.67 -1.97 8.90
C ASN A 236 -19.63 -2.51 7.46
N GLY A 237 -20.17 -3.70 7.26
CA GLY A 237 -20.32 -4.29 5.93
C GLY A 237 -21.44 -3.62 5.12
N GLY A 238 -21.29 -3.63 3.80
CA GLY A 238 -22.25 -3.11 2.83
C GLY A 238 -23.50 -3.97 2.76
N SER A 239 -24.65 -3.31 2.77
CA SER A 239 -25.95 -3.98 2.70
C SER A 239 -26.33 -4.34 1.25
N TRP A 240 -27.24 -5.30 1.14
CA TRP A 240 -28.03 -5.58 -0.06
C TRP A 240 -29.50 -5.16 0.19
N GLY A 241 -30.27 -4.87 -0.87
CA GLY A 241 -31.73 -4.68 -0.81
C GLY A 241 -32.24 -3.23 -0.88
N LYS A 242 -33.59 -3.04 -0.93
CA LYS A 242 -34.27 -1.74 -1.08
C LYS A 242 -34.42 -0.98 0.24
N PRO A 243 -33.94 0.28 0.29
CA PRO A 243 -32.52 0.52 0.58
C PRO A 243 -32.14 -0.15 1.91
N GLY A 244 -31.11 -1.01 1.89
CA GLY A 244 -30.53 -1.55 3.13
C GLY A 244 -29.94 -0.45 4.03
N PRO A 245 -29.60 -0.74 5.29
CA PRO A 245 -28.97 0.26 6.16
C PRO A 245 -27.62 0.72 5.59
N LEU A 246 -27.31 2.00 5.80
CA LEU A 246 -26.02 2.59 5.47
C LEU A 246 -24.91 1.86 6.25
N ALA A 247 -23.84 1.47 5.56
CA ALA A 247 -22.66 0.91 6.21
C ALA A 247 -21.89 2.01 6.92
N ILE A 248 -22.13 2.15 8.22
CA ILE A 248 -21.48 3.17 9.06
C ILE A 248 -19.97 2.90 9.15
N GLY A 249 -19.17 3.95 9.02
CA GLY A 249 -17.73 3.89 9.24
C GLY A 249 -17.38 3.61 10.70
N GLY A 250 -16.18 3.09 10.93
CA GLY A 250 -15.70 2.76 12.26
C GLY A 250 -15.55 3.99 13.15
N VAL A 251 -15.76 3.81 14.45
CA VAL A 251 -15.60 4.87 15.44
C VAL A 251 -14.12 5.23 15.68
N GLY A 252 -13.86 6.48 16.04
CA GLY A 252 -12.53 6.97 16.36
C GLY A 252 -12.58 8.46 16.67
N MET A 253 -11.42 9.05 16.98
CA MET A 253 -11.27 10.51 16.99
C MET A 253 -11.60 11.11 15.62
N ILE A 254 -11.20 10.41 14.55
CA ILE A 254 -11.69 10.66 13.20
C ILE A 254 -12.49 9.43 12.75
N PRO A 255 -13.83 9.53 12.65
CA PRO A 255 -14.65 8.43 12.19
C PRO A 255 -14.32 8.01 10.76
N GLY A 256 -14.44 6.72 10.46
CA GLY A 256 -14.31 6.20 9.11
C GLY A 256 -15.42 6.71 8.19
N GLY A 257 -15.16 6.69 6.88
CA GLY A 257 -16.13 7.10 5.87
C GLY A 257 -17.28 6.10 5.77
N ASN A 258 -18.52 6.57 5.74
CA ASN A 258 -19.68 5.70 5.52
C ASN A 258 -19.63 5.10 4.10
N GLY A 259 -19.99 3.83 3.95
CA GLY A 259 -20.14 3.21 2.64
C GLY A 259 -21.32 3.82 1.86
N GLY A 260 -21.24 3.80 0.54
CA GLY A 260 -22.31 4.28 -0.33
C GLY A 260 -23.55 3.39 -0.23
N LEU A 261 -24.73 4.00 -0.31
CA LEU A 261 -25.99 3.26 -0.30
C LEU A 261 -26.29 2.68 -1.69
N GLY A 262 -26.62 1.39 -1.76
CA GLY A 262 -27.10 0.75 -2.99
C GLY A 262 -28.42 1.35 -3.48
N GLY A 263 -28.65 1.31 -4.79
CA GLY A 263 -29.80 1.89 -5.46
C GLY A 263 -30.69 0.85 -6.14
N TYR A 264 -31.85 1.32 -6.62
CA TYR A 264 -32.80 0.57 -7.43
C TYR A 264 -33.58 1.52 -8.35
N ILE A 265 -34.45 0.99 -9.23
CA ILE A 265 -35.07 1.78 -10.32
C ILE A 265 -35.68 3.12 -9.89
N SER A 266 -36.32 3.20 -8.72
CA SER A 266 -36.97 4.43 -8.23
C SER A 266 -36.16 5.21 -7.19
N THR A 267 -34.99 4.71 -6.78
CA THR A 267 -34.15 5.34 -5.77
C THR A 267 -32.69 5.21 -6.18
N PRO A 268 -32.03 6.30 -6.61
CA PRO A 268 -30.65 6.24 -7.06
C PRO A 268 -29.71 5.83 -5.92
N PRO A 269 -28.55 5.23 -6.23
CA PRO A 269 -27.52 4.98 -5.22
C PRO A 269 -27.05 6.31 -4.61
N ALA A 270 -26.50 6.24 -3.39
CA ALA A 270 -25.90 7.39 -2.72
C ALA A 270 -24.38 7.25 -2.62
N ALA A 271 -23.68 8.38 -2.72
CA ALA A 271 -22.23 8.46 -2.61
C ALA A 271 -21.75 8.07 -1.19
N PRO A 272 -20.53 7.52 -1.07
CA PRO A 272 -19.91 7.27 0.23
C PRO A 272 -19.42 8.55 0.91
N GLY A 273 -19.07 8.43 2.19
CA GLY A 273 -18.37 9.44 2.96
C GLY A 273 -16.84 9.26 2.90
N SER A 274 -16.12 10.37 3.08
CA SER A 274 -14.66 10.37 3.29
C SER A 274 -14.35 10.45 4.79
N SER A 275 -13.16 10.01 5.18
CA SER A 275 -12.63 10.15 6.53
C SER A 275 -11.38 11.03 6.50
N VAL A 276 -11.54 12.31 6.80
CA VAL A 276 -10.47 13.31 6.68
C VAL A 276 -10.47 14.23 7.88
N SER A 277 -9.28 14.58 8.37
CA SER A 277 -9.10 15.70 9.28
C SER A 277 -9.15 17.02 8.53
N ASN A 278 -9.70 18.06 9.15
CA ASN A 278 -9.63 19.42 8.62
C ASN A 278 -8.34 20.15 9.01
N TYR A 279 -7.55 19.58 9.93
CA TYR A 279 -6.48 20.31 10.63
C TYR A 279 -5.09 19.68 10.45
N ASP A 280 -5.03 18.41 10.05
CA ASP A 280 -3.79 17.67 9.89
C ASP A 280 -3.93 16.54 8.85
N LEU A 281 -2.90 15.70 8.72
CA LEU A 281 -2.86 14.60 7.77
C LEU A 281 -3.49 13.30 8.31
N HIS A 282 -4.21 13.35 9.43
CA HIS A 282 -4.90 12.18 9.97
C HIS A 282 -6.22 11.92 9.22
N GLY A 283 -6.62 10.66 9.27
CA GLY A 283 -7.82 10.18 8.61
C GLY A 283 -7.96 8.68 8.83
N GLY A 284 -9.18 8.23 9.07
CA GLY A 284 -9.53 6.82 8.96
C GLY A 284 -9.66 6.40 7.49
N GLY A 285 -10.17 5.20 7.27
CA GLY A 285 -10.43 4.70 5.93
C GLY A 285 -11.63 5.40 5.27
N GLY A 286 -11.56 5.59 3.96
CA GLY A 286 -12.69 6.07 3.16
C GLY A 286 -13.75 4.99 2.98
N GLY A 287 -15.03 5.38 2.86
CA GLY A 287 -16.13 4.44 2.61
C GLY A 287 -16.12 3.89 1.18
N GLY A 288 -16.54 2.65 0.98
CA GLY A 288 -16.66 2.05 -0.35
C GLY A 288 -17.80 2.65 -1.17
N GLY A 289 -17.62 2.80 -2.47
CA GLY A 289 -18.63 3.30 -3.40
C GLY A 289 -19.79 2.32 -3.58
N SER A 290 -20.98 2.83 -3.83
CA SER A 290 -22.17 2.01 -4.13
C SER A 290 -22.21 1.58 -5.60
N GLY A 291 -22.79 0.41 -5.85
CA GLY A 291 -22.97 -0.06 -7.23
C GLY A 291 -24.11 0.63 -7.98
N GLY A 292 -24.12 0.50 -9.29
CA GLY A 292 -25.18 0.96 -10.19
C GLY A 292 -26.32 -0.04 -10.36
N ALA A 293 -27.55 0.43 -10.35
CA ALA A 293 -28.75 -0.36 -10.71
C ALA A 293 -28.97 -0.39 -12.23
N SER A 294 -30.07 -1.00 -12.72
CA SER A 294 -30.38 -1.24 -14.16
C SER A 294 -30.24 -0.04 -15.11
N ALA A 295 -30.24 1.19 -14.59
CA ALA A 295 -30.12 2.43 -15.36
C ALA A 295 -29.14 3.46 -14.72
N GLY A 296 -28.37 3.09 -13.69
CA GLY A 296 -27.67 4.05 -12.83
C GLY A 296 -26.15 3.90 -12.83
N THR A 297 -25.45 5.02 -12.73
CA THR A 297 -24.00 5.09 -12.46
C THR A 297 -23.71 4.67 -11.02
N GLY A 298 -22.73 3.78 -10.82
CA GLY A 298 -22.14 3.55 -9.49
C GLY A 298 -21.33 4.76 -9.02
N TYR A 299 -20.91 4.76 -7.75
CA TYR A 299 -20.11 5.83 -7.17
C TYR A 299 -18.67 5.40 -6.91
N ALA A 300 -17.76 6.37 -7.02
CA ALA A 300 -16.39 6.20 -6.55
C ALA A 300 -16.36 6.01 -5.02
N GLY A 301 -15.31 5.38 -4.51
CA GLY A 301 -15.04 5.31 -3.08
C GLY A 301 -14.73 6.70 -2.48
N GLY A 302 -14.99 6.85 -1.19
CA GLY A 302 -14.58 8.02 -0.42
C GLY A 302 -13.08 8.01 -0.15
N ALA A 303 -12.51 9.19 0.13
CA ALA A 303 -11.12 9.32 0.52
C ALA A 303 -10.89 8.86 1.97
N GLY A 304 -9.74 8.25 2.22
CA GLY A 304 -9.20 8.03 3.57
C GLY A 304 -7.99 8.92 3.75
N GLY A 305 -8.09 9.94 4.61
CA GLY A 305 -7.14 11.04 4.67
C GLY A 305 -6.90 11.65 3.29
N ILE A 306 -5.63 11.66 2.86
CA ILE A 306 -5.22 12.15 1.53
C ILE A 306 -5.31 11.08 0.44
N SER A 307 -5.68 9.85 0.78
CA SER A 307 -5.70 8.71 -0.13
C SER A 307 -7.02 8.67 -0.89
N PRO A 308 -7.02 8.85 -2.23
CA PRO A 308 -8.26 8.88 -2.99
C PRO A 308 -8.93 7.50 -3.05
N GLY A 309 -10.26 7.50 -3.06
CA GLY A 309 -11.04 6.31 -3.32
C GLY A 309 -10.96 5.85 -4.77
N GLY A 310 -11.30 4.58 -5.00
CA GLY A 310 -11.32 3.96 -6.32
C GLY A 310 -12.45 4.51 -7.17
N ALA A 311 -12.18 4.73 -8.46
CA ALA A 311 -13.21 5.13 -9.41
C ALA A 311 -14.30 4.06 -9.57
N ALA A 312 -15.54 4.49 -9.78
CA ALA A 312 -16.60 3.59 -10.22
C ALA A 312 -16.25 3.01 -11.60
N GLY A 313 -16.52 1.73 -11.82
CA GLY A 313 -16.15 1.08 -13.07
C GLY A 313 -16.81 -0.28 -13.30
N ASN A 314 -16.39 -0.97 -14.36
CA ASN A 314 -16.78 -2.34 -14.65
C ASN A 314 -15.53 -3.23 -14.81
N PRO A 315 -15.01 -3.83 -13.72
CA PRO A 315 -15.43 -3.70 -12.32
C PRO A 315 -15.02 -2.36 -11.68
N GLY A 316 -15.51 -2.07 -10.48
CA GLY A 316 -15.05 -0.91 -9.70
C GLY A 316 -13.55 -0.98 -9.38
N ALA A 317 -12.86 0.15 -9.42
CA ALA A 317 -11.43 0.20 -9.16
C ALA A 317 -11.13 0.08 -7.66
N ALA A 318 -9.96 -0.46 -7.32
CA ALA A 318 -9.49 -0.46 -5.94
C ALA A 318 -9.24 0.98 -5.44
N GLY A 319 -9.38 1.18 -4.13
CA GLY A 319 -8.93 2.41 -3.48
C GLY A 319 -7.40 2.58 -3.56
N THR A 320 -6.92 3.78 -3.25
CA THR A 320 -5.47 4.05 -3.19
C THR A 320 -4.98 3.96 -1.75
N ALA A 321 -3.85 3.29 -1.54
CA ALA A 321 -3.17 3.26 -0.25
C ALA A 321 -2.42 4.58 0.01
N PRO A 322 -2.28 5.01 1.27
CA PRO A 322 -1.44 6.15 1.60
C PRO A 322 0.03 5.89 1.22
N ALA A 323 0.79 6.97 1.07
CA ALA A 323 2.25 6.85 1.00
C ALA A 323 2.80 6.28 2.32
N SER A 324 3.89 5.50 2.25
CA SER A 324 4.47 4.82 3.42
C SER A 324 4.95 5.77 4.53
N ILE A 325 5.11 7.06 4.23
CA ILE A 325 5.57 8.10 5.15
C ILE A 325 4.43 8.82 5.88
N ILE A 326 3.15 8.47 5.64
CA ILE A 326 1.98 9.14 6.24
C ILE A 326 1.07 8.11 6.91
N ALA A 327 0.88 8.21 8.23
CA ALA A 327 -0.06 7.36 8.97
C ALA A 327 -1.50 7.87 8.83
N THR A 328 -2.15 7.50 7.73
CA THR A 328 -3.54 7.85 7.45
C THR A 328 -4.25 6.68 6.77
N GLY A 329 -5.57 6.74 6.64
CA GLY A 329 -6.36 5.68 6.02
C GLY A 329 -6.13 5.56 4.51
N GLY A 330 -6.52 4.40 3.98
CA GLY A 330 -6.64 4.14 2.56
C GLY A 330 -8.01 4.58 2.02
N GLY A 331 -8.06 4.86 0.72
CA GLY A 331 -9.31 5.16 0.03
C GLY A 331 -10.24 3.94 -0.03
N GLY A 332 -11.54 4.18 -0.05
CA GLY A 332 -12.53 3.14 -0.29
C GLY A 332 -12.51 2.64 -1.73
N GLY A 333 -12.95 1.41 -1.98
CA GLY A 333 -13.06 0.84 -3.32
C GLY A 333 -14.25 1.42 -4.09
N GLY A 334 -14.14 1.55 -5.41
CA GLY A 334 -15.21 2.05 -6.27
C GLY A 334 -16.33 1.04 -6.46
N GLY A 335 -17.56 1.51 -6.67
CA GLY A 335 -18.70 0.66 -6.98
C GLY A 335 -18.70 0.14 -8.42
N GLY A 336 -19.29 -1.03 -8.63
CA GLY A 336 -19.56 -1.55 -9.97
C GLY A 336 -20.64 -0.73 -10.68
N VAL A 337 -20.48 -0.36 -11.96
CA VAL A 337 -21.43 0.57 -12.63
C VAL A 337 -22.56 -0.09 -13.40
N SER A 338 -22.42 -1.33 -13.85
CA SER A 338 -23.43 -1.97 -14.72
C SER A 338 -23.29 -3.50 -14.76
N GLY A 339 -24.33 -4.19 -15.21
CA GLY A 339 -24.25 -5.64 -15.44
C GLY A 339 -24.00 -6.41 -14.14
N SER A 340 -23.09 -7.38 -14.19
CA SER A 340 -22.63 -8.15 -13.04
C SER A 340 -21.31 -7.62 -12.45
N ALA A 341 -20.98 -6.34 -12.70
CA ALA A 341 -19.72 -5.73 -12.27
C ALA A 341 -19.53 -5.80 -10.76
N GLY A 342 -18.44 -6.42 -10.31
CA GLY A 342 -18.05 -6.41 -8.90
C GLY A 342 -17.60 -5.04 -8.41
N GLY A 343 -17.65 -4.85 -7.10
CA GLY A 343 -17.08 -3.68 -6.44
C GLY A 343 -15.56 -3.81 -6.27
N GLY A 344 -14.85 -2.68 -6.28
CA GLY A 344 -13.42 -2.62 -6.04
C GLY A 344 -13.06 -2.82 -4.57
N ALA A 345 -11.87 -3.33 -4.30
CA ALA A 345 -11.37 -3.48 -2.92
C ALA A 345 -11.05 -2.11 -2.28
N GLY A 346 -11.29 -1.98 -0.98
CA GLY A 346 -10.79 -0.87 -0.19
C GLY A 346 -9.28 -1.00 0.03
N ALA A 347 -8.55 0.11 0.00
CA ALA A 347 -7.11 0.09 0.23
C ALA A 347 -6.78 -0.08 1.72
N ALA A 348 -5.66 -0.76 1.98
CA ALA A 348 -5.08 -0.75 3.31
C ALA A 348 -4.40 0.60 3.58
N PRO A 349 -4.48 1.14 4.81
CA PRO A 349 -5.28 0.63 5.93
C PRO A 349 -6.75 1.11 5.91
N GLY A 350 -7.68 0.27 6.34
CA GLY A 350 -9.03 0.70 6.74
C GLY A 350 -10.02 1.08 5.64
N GLY A 351 -9.67 1.12 4.35
CA GLY A 351 -10.60 1.50 3.28
C GLY A 351 -11.79 0.53 3.16
N GLY A 352 -13.01 1.04 2.98
CA GLY A 352 -14.21 0.20 2.78
C GLY A 352 -14.29 -0.40 1.38
N GLY A 353 -14.81 -1.62 1.24
CA GLY A 353 -15.00 -2.29 -0.05
C GLY A 353 -16.20 -1.73 -0.85
N GLY A 354 -16.07 -1.63 -2.17
CA GLY A 354 -17.14 -1.15 -3.05
C GLY A 354 -18.28 -2.17 -3.21
N GLY A 355 -19.51 -1.68 -3.43
CA GLY A 355 -20.67 -2.50 -3.75
C GLY A 355 -20.73 -2.88 -5.23
N SER A 356 -21.32 -4.04 -5.55
CA SER A 356 -21.47 -4.48 -6.94
C SER A 356 -22.66 -3.85 -7.64
N ALA A 357 -22.59 -3.76 -8.97
CA ALA A 357 -23.72 -3.35 -9.80
C ALA A 357 -24.87 -4.37 -9.75
N CYS A 358 -25.97 -4.13 -10.46
CA CYS A 358 -26.82 -5.22 -10.90
C CYS A 358 -27.56 -4.91 -12.21
N ALA A 359 -27.70 -5.94 -13.05
CA ALA A 359 -28.61 -5.98 -14.21
C ALA A 359 -29.33 -7.34 -14.29
N VAL A 360 -30.02 -7.61 -15.39
CA VAL A 360 -30.71 -8.89 -15.63
C VAL A 360 -29.68 -10.03 -15.60
N GLY A 361 -29.68 -10.83 -14.53
CA GLY A 361 -28.73 -11.93 -14.30
C GLY A 361 -28.01 -11.93 -12.93
N GLY A 362 -28.15 -10.86 -12.14
CA GLY A 362 -27.51 -10.75 -10.80
C GLY A 362 -26.03 -10.35 -10.87
N ALA A 363 -25.48 -9.82 -9.78
CA ALA A 363 -24.05 -9.53 -9.65
C ALA A 363 -23.46 -10.28 -8.47
N THR A 364 -22.25 -10.81 -8.64
CA THR A 364 -21.82 -11.93 -7.80
C THR A 364 -20.93 -11.56 -6.62
N PHE A 365 -20.28 -10.38 -6.58
CA PHE A 365 -19.36 -10.08 -5.49
C PHE A 365 -19.11 -8.60 -5.18
N GLY A 366 -19.11 -8.26 -3.89
CA GLY A 366 -18.65 -6.98 -3.37
C GLY A 366 -17.15 -6.93 -3.16
N GLY A 367 -16.58 -5.74 -3.04
CA GLY A 367 -15.16 -5.54 -2.74
C GLY A 367 -14.83 -5.88 -1.29
N VAL A 368 -13.62 -6.35 -1.03
CA VAL A 368 -13.10 -6.56 0.34
C VAL A 368 -12.70 -5.24 0.98
N GLY A 369 -12.82 -5.13 2.31
CA GLY A 369 -12.31 -4.00 3.08
C GLY A 369 -10.81 -4.12 3.37
N GLY A 370 -10.14 -2.98 3.57
CA GLY A 370 -8.74 -2.89 3.94
C GLY A 370 -8.51 -3.28 5.41
N VAL A 371 -7.37 -3.90 5.69
CA VAL A 371 -6.95 -4.28 7.06
C VAL A 371 -6.69 -3.05 7.93
N GLY A 372 -6.77 -3.22 9.25
CA GLY A 372 -6.34 -2.18 10.20
C GLY A 372 -4.81 -2.06 10.30
N ILE A 373 -4.35 -1.06 11.05
CA ILE A 373 -2.91 -0.84 11.32
C ILE A 373 -2.74 -0.07 12.64
N CYS A 374 -1.58 -0.21 13.27
CA CYS A 374 -1.18 0.60 14.42
C CYS A 374 0.24 1.11 14.23
N PHE A 375 0.46 2.39 14.48
CA PHE A 375 1.76 3.04 14.49
C PHE A 375 2.08 3.48 15.91
N VAL A 376 3.30 3.20 16.35
CA VAL A 376 3.82 3.67 17.64
C VAL A 376 5.13 4.41 17.40
N ILE A 377 5.17 5.68 17.78
CA ILE A 377 6.35 6.54 17.63
C ILE A 377 6.89 6.84 19.01
N GLU A 378 8.11 6.40 19.28
CA GLU A 378 8.79 6.70 20.54
C GLU A 378 9.43 8.08 20.50
N ARG A 379 9.26 8.85 21.58
CA ARG A 379 9.95 10.13 21.79
C ARG A 379 10.99 9.95 22.88
N SER A 380 12.22 9.72 22.47
CA SER A 380 13.42 9.81 23.32
C SER A 380 14.09 11.16 23.10
N THR A 381 14.65 11.72 24.17
CA THR A 381 15.54 12.91 24.09
C THR A 381 16.85 12.58 23.42
#